data_AF-A0A367JQV4-F1
#
_entry.id   AF-A0A367JQV4-F1
#
_cell.length_a   1.000
_cell.length_b   1.000
_cell.length_c   1.000
_cell.angle_alpha   90.00
_cell.angle_beta   90.00
_cell.angle_gamma   90.00
#
_symmetry.space_group_name_H-M   'P 1'
#
loop_
_entity.id
_entity.type
_entity.pdbx_description
1 polymer ?
#
loop_
_entity_poly.entity_id
_entity_poly.type
_entity_poly.pdbx_seq_one_letter_code
_entity_poly.pdbx_strand_id
1 'polypeptide(L)'
;VVYIDLTENPERFTGYAGASAARVWKAIYEENCFNIVHRMTEGCETCNNIMNLGQPKLKTGKPVNPFAQVPKNKAQLNQFLNDLAEESDGGEDSDDEVCLEKRVYYRLISGLHSSISIHICDEWFNRETGVWEPNLDCFVNRIGSHPERLQNVYFTYALLLRAVNKMGPYLEHYPFKTGSDKEDAVVRHQVQDLIKSTTSCPPTFDEKSMFNGPEAQILKQEFRDHFRNVSRIMDCVGCEKCRLWGKLQTVGLGTALKVLFSYEDNTLDPIENPDLFERSEIVALFNTFNRLSESLHAIQKFRTIYMKQMAPKEISGYKRILNHIEPFVKKSLSQLKSWNIPVPRYIESLVTDAFTN
;
A
#
# COMPACT_ATOMS: atom_id res chain seq x y z
N VAL A 1 -25.32 -17.17 12.38
CA VAL A 1 -24.31 -16.34 11.67
C VAL A 1 -24.82 -14.91 11.66
N VAL A 2 -23.99 -13.93 12.04
CA VAL A 2 -24.36 -12.51 12.00
C VAL A 2 -23.67 -11.89 10.79
N TYR A 3 -24.44 -11.20 9.95
CA TYR A 3 -23.91 -10.40 8.85
C TYR A 3 -23.71 -8.97 9.32
N ILE A 4 -22.57 -8.37 8.98
CA ILE A 4 -22.21 -7.01 9.37
C ILE A 4 -22.17 -6.16 8.12
N ASP A 5 -22.83 -5.00 8.16
CA ASP A 5 -22.73 -4.01 7.10
C ASP A 5 -21.40 -3.25 7.23
N LEU A 6 -20.53 -3.40 6.23
CA LEU A 6 -19.22 -2.77 6.19
C LEU A 6 -19.31 -1.26 5.93
N THR A 7 -20.39 -0.78 5.29
CA THR A 7 -20.58 0.64 4.97
C THR A 7 -20.85 1.47 6.23
N GLU A 8 -21.57 0.90 7.18
CA GLU A 8 -21.83 1.49 8.51
C GLU A 8 -20.65 1.30 9.49
N ASN A 9 -19.67 0.45 9.12
CA ASN A 9 -18.53 0.11 9.97
C ASN A 9 -17.20 0.37 9.27
N PRO A 10 -16.90 1.62 8.84
CA PRO A 10 -15.66 1.92 8.14
C PRO A 10 -14.41 1.71 9.01
N GLU A 11 -13.29 1.40 8.36
CA GLU A 11 -11.98 1.32 8.98
C GLU A 11 -11.43 2.73 9.21
N ARG A 12 -11.28 3.13 10.47
CA ARG A 12 -10.84 4.47 10.86
C ARG A 12 -10.23 4.51 12.25
N PHE A 13 -9.82 5.69 12.72
CA PHE A 13 -9.30 5.84 14.07
C PHE A 13 -10.32 5.38 15.14
N THR A 14 -9.90 4.44 16.00
CA THR A 14 -10.71 3.91 17.11
C THR A 14 -10.12 4.22 18.49
N GLY A 15 -8.92 4.80 18.55
CA GLY A 15 -8.15 4.94 19.78
C GLY A 15 -7.50 3.66 20.30
N TYR A 16 -7.66 2.51 19.63
CA TYR A 16 -6.99 1.27 20.03
C TYR A 16 -5.47 1.38 19.87
N ALA A 17 -4.73 1.30 20.99
CA ALA A 17 -3.29 1.51 21.04
C ALA A 17 -2.65 0.83 22.28
N GLY A 18 -1.36 1.07 22.48
CA GLY A 18 -0.63 0.65 23.67
C GLY A 18 -0.26 -0.83 23.68
N ALA A 19 0.01 -1.38 24.87
CA ALA A 19 0.56 -2.73 25.04
C ALA A 19 -0.34 -3.84 24.46
N SER A 20 -1.67 -3.66 24.47
CA SER A 20 -2.59 -4.62 23.87
C SER A 20 -2.39 -4.72 22.36
N ALA A 21 -2.42 -3.59 21.65
CA ALA A 21 -2.22 -3.55 20.20
C ALA A 21 -0.81 -4.05 19.82
N ALA A 22 0.21 -3.66 20.60
CA ALA A 22 1.59 -4.08 20.35
C ALA A 22 1.78 -5.60 20.49
N ARG A 23 1.15 -6.25 21.49
CA ARG A 23 1.20 -7.71 21.65
C ARG A 23 0.53 -8.44 20.50
N VAL A 24 -0.60 -7.94 20.01
CA VAL A 24 -1.28 -8.51 18.84
C VAL A 24 -0.36 -8.48 17.62
N TRP A 25 0.19 -7.30 17.29
CA TRP A 25 1.10 -7.19 16.15
C TRP A 25 2.34 -8.06 16.32
N LYS A 26 2.94 -8.07 17.51
CA LYS A 26 4.08 -8.93 17.83
C LYS A 26 3.76 -10.40 17.53
N ALA A 27 2.64 -10.91 18.03
CA ALA A 27 2.22 -12.29 17.77
C ALA A 27 2.01 -12.58 16.27
N ILE A 28 1.41 -11.63 15.52
CA ILE A 28 1.23 -11.76 14.07
C ILE A 28 2.58 -11.83 13.34
N TYR A 29 3.55 -10.99 13.69
CA TYR A 29 4.88 -11.05 13.08
C TYR A 29 5.66 -12.30 13.49
N GLU A 30 5.44 -12.83 14.69
CA GLU A 30 6.05 -14.06 15.19
C GLU A 30 5.50 -15.33 14.51
N GLU A 31 4.33 -15.26 13.85
CA GLU A 31 3.85 -16.34 12.98
C GLU A 31 4.72 -16.51 11.71
N ASN A 32 5.71 -15.66 11.46
CA ASN A 32 6.63 -15.77 10.33
C ASN A 32 7.67 -16.90 10.48
N CYS A 33 7.20 -18.13 10.73
CA CYS A 33 8.00 -19.31 11.03
C CYS A 33 7.61 -20.48 10.12
N PHE A 34 8.14 -20.49 8.90
CA PHE A 34 7.94 -21.55 7.92
C PHE A 34 8.84 -22.77 8.21
N ASN A 35 8.29 -24.00 8.16
CA ASN A 35 9.01 -25.23 8.52
C ASN A 35 9.79 -25.82 7.34
N ILE A 36 9.50 -25.43 6.09
CA ILE A 36 10.30 -25.78 4.91
C ILE A 36 11.78 -25.45 5.10
N VAL A 37 12.09 -24.41 5.90
CA VAL A 37 13.45 -24.02 6.26
C VAL A 37 14.21 -25.16 6.96
N HIS A 38 13.52 -25.99 7.76
CA HIS A 38 14.17 -27.11 8.47
C HIS A 38 14.38 -28.35 7.60
N ARG A 39 13.58 -28.57 6.54
CA ARG A 39 13.76 -29.72 5.64
C ARG A 39 14.83 -29.48 4.57
N MET A 40 15.05 -28.22 4.18
CA MET A 40 16.14 -27.84 3.28
C MET A 40 17.50 -27.74 4.02
N THR A 41 17.49 -27.71 5.35
CA THR A 41 18.70 -27.58 6.20
C THR A 41 19.07 -28.84 6.98
N GLU A 42 18.58 -30.03 6.59
CA GLU A 42 19.26 -31.30 6.96
C GLU A 42 20.65 -31.31 6.30
N GLY A 43 21.61 -30.62 6.92
CA GLY A 43 22.99 -30.49 6.46
C GLY A 43 23.69 -29.13 6.66
N CYS A 44 23.06 -28.08 7.21
CA CYS A 44 23.74 -26.79 7.42
C CYS A 44 23.84 -26.42 8.92
N GLU A 45 25.08 -26.39 9.45
CA GLU A 45 25.40 -26.31 10.88
C GLU A 45 25.30 -24.90 11.51
N THR A 46 24.91 -23.85 10.78
CA THR A 46 25.06 -22.46 11.27
C THR A 46 23.79 -21.79 11.78
N CYS A 47 22.61 -22.42 11.69
CA CYS A 47 21.34 -21.76 12.04
C CYS A 47 20.96 -21.81 13.54
N ASN A 48 21.90 -21.55 14.45
CA ASN A 48 21.60 -21.34 15.87
C ASN A 48 22.17 -20.00 16.32
N ASN A 49 21.36 -18.94 16.30
CA ASN A 49 21.35 -17.84 17.30
C ASN A 49 20.25 -16.82 16.97
N ILE A 50 19.06 -17.04 17.52
CA ILE A 50 18.01 -16.01 17.59
C ILE A 50 18.25 -15.19 18.86
N MET A 51 18.43 -13.87 18.71
CA MET A 51 18.20 -12.76 19.67
C MET A 51 19.36 -11.73 19.67
N ASN A 52 19.29 -10.71 18.81
CA ASN A 52 19.70 -9.33 19.15
C ASN A 52 19.40 -8.35 17.99
N LEU A 53 18.22 -7.74 18.00
CA LEU A 53 17.88 -6.60 17.13
C LEU A 53 18.16 -5.30 17.89
N GLY A 54 19.35 -4.71 17.64
CA GLY A 54 19.79 -3.46 18.26
C GLY A 54 20.40 -2.47 17.27
N GLN A 55 19.64 -1.40 17.01
CA GLN A 55 20.02 -0.05 16.53
C GLN A 55 20.41 0.18 15.04
N PRO A 56 19.81 1.18 14.36
CA PRO A 56 20.31 1.66 13.08
C PRO A 56 21.39 2.74 13.26
N LYS A 57 22.53 2.56 12.59
CA LYS A 57 23.55 3.63 12.41
C LYS A 57 23.10 4.61 11.33
N LEU A 58 23.03 5.87 11.71
CA LEU A 58 22.71 7.03 10.87
C LEU A 58 23.82 7.25 9.81
N LYS A 59 23.47 7.29 8.51
CA LYS A 59 24.34 7.87 7.47
C LYS A 59 23.77 9.22 7.03
N THR A 60 24.64 10.22 7.06
CA THR A 60 24.39 11.64 6.78
C THR A 60 24.38 11.95 5.28
N GLY A 61 23.48 12.84 4.83
CA GLY A 61 23.73 13.72 3.68
C GLY A 61 22.57 13.90 2.68
N LYS A 62 22.10 15.15 2.56
CA LYS A 62 21.05 15.74 1.69
C LYS A 62 19.63 15.75 2.27
N PRO A 63 18.85 16.83 2.09
CA PRO A 63 17.45 16.87 2.48
C PRO A 63 16.66 16.00 1.49
N VAL A 64 16.63 14.70 1.77
CA VAL A 64 15.84 13.74 1.01
C VAL A 64 14.38 13.95 1.44
N ASN A 65 13.49 14.13 0.47
CA ASN A 65 12.05 14.07 0.71
C ASN A 65 11.76 12.76 1.47
N PRO A 66 11.19 12.79 2.70
CA PRO A 66 11.08 11.59 3.54
C PRO A 66 10.17 10.52 2.91
N PHE A 67 9.33 10.89 1.95
CA PHE A 67 8.46 9.94 1.26
C PHE A 67 9.22 9.10 0.23
N ALA A 68 9.00 7.78 0.24
CA ALA A 68 9.48 6.89 -0.83
C ALA A 68 9.03 7.42 -2.20
N GLN A 69 9.94 7.46 -3.16
CA GLN A 69 9.59 7.88 -4.52
C GLN A 69 8.61 6.88 -5.11
N VAL A 70 7.42 7.35 -5.50
CA VAL A 70 6.45 6.48 -6.18
C VAL A 70 6.84 6.39 -7.64
N PRO A 71 6.91 5.17 -8.20
CA PRO A 71 7.13 4.99 -9.62
C PRO A 71 6.18 5.84 -10.44
N LYS A 72 6.72 6.73 -11.29
CA LYS A 72 5.91 7.64 -12.12
C LYS A 72 5.50 7.01 -13.45
N ASN A 73 6.13 5.90 -13.83
CA ASN A 73 5.86 5.21 -15.08
C ASN A 73 6.04 3.70 -14.95
N LYS A 74 5.57 2.97 -15.95
CA LYS A 74 5.58 1.51 -16.02
C LYS A 74 6.99 0.91 -15.85
N ALA A 75 8.01 1.57 -16.40
CA ALA A 75 9.40 1.13 -16.30
C ALA A 75 9.94 1.27 -14.87
N GLN A 76 9.68 2.40 -14.21
CA GLN A 76 10.01 2.61 -12.80
C GLN A 76 9.21 1.68 -11.89
N LEU A 77 7.99 1.31 -12.26
CA LEU A 77 7.18 0.38 -11.47
C LEU A 77 7.76 -1.03 -11.60
N ASN A 78 8.11 -1.46 -12.80
CA ASN A 78 8.79 -2.74 -13.02
C ASN A 78 10.14 -2.78 -12.31
N GLN A 79 10.94 -1.71 -12.42
CA GLN A 79 12.22 -1.61 -11.72
C GLN A 79 12.03 -1.64 -10.22
N PHE A 80 11.07 -0.88 -9.68
CA PHE A 80 10.71 -0.93 -8.27
C PHE A 80 10.28 -2.34 -7.84
N LEU A 81 9.44 -3.03 -8.61
CA LEU A 81 8.99 -4.38 -8.30
C LEU A 81 10.14 -5.42 -8.41
N ASN A 82 11.09 -5.21 -9.32
CA ASN A 82 12.29 -6.02 -9.46
C ASN A 82 13.29 -5.75 -8.33
N ASP A 83 13.55 -4.49 -7.99
CA ASP A 83 14.33 -4.07 -6.82
C ASP A 83 13.69 -4.63 -5.54
N LEU A 84 12.37 -4.74 -5.49
CA LEU A 84 11.65 -5.40 -4.40
C LEU A 84 11.82 -6.93 -4.39
N ALA A 85 12.20 -7.56 -5.51
CA ALA A 85 12.58 -8.97 -5.59
C ALA A 85 14.09 -9.16 -5.35
N GLU A 86 14.91 -8.16 -5.67
CA GLU A 86 16.38 -8.15 -5.67
C GLU A 86 17.02 -7.41 -4.48
N GLU A 87 16.29 -6.71 -3.60
CA GLU A 87 16.77 -6.24 -2.28
C GLU A 87 16.91 -7.46 -1.34
N SER A 88 17.79 -8.33 -1.79
CA SER A 88 18.73 -9.16 -1.07
C SER A 88 19.64 -8.27 -0.23
N ASP A 89 19.97 -8.83 0.93
CA ASP A 89 21.12 -8.50 1.75
C ASP A 89 20.87 -7.45 2.83
N GLY A 90 20.54 -7.99 4.01
CA GLY A 90 21.14 -7.49 5.24
C GLY A 90 22.61 -7.16 4.97
N GLY A 91 22.98 -5.91 5.23
CA GLY A 91 24.25 -5.37 4.78
C GLY A 91 25.43 -6.23 5.22
N GLU A 92 26.24 -6.67 4.26
CA GLU A 92 27.64 -7.14 4.28
C GLU A 92 28.17 -7.99 5.48
N ASP A 93 27.38 -8.36 6.48
CA ASP A 93 27.87 -9.02 7.70
C ASP A 93 26.82 -9.90 8.44
N SER A 94 25.74 -10.32 7.78
CA SER A 94 24.85 -11.36 8.35
C SER A 94 24.48 -12.40 7.29
N ASP A 95 25.11 -13.57 7.41
CA ASP A 95 24.98 -14.77 6.56
C ASP A 95 23.61 -15.48 6.71
N ASP A 96 22.55 -14.74 7.08
CA ASP A 96 21.20 -15.27 7.30
C ASP A 96 20.35 -15.02 6.05
N GLU A 97 20.46 -15.90 5.05
CA GLU A 97 19.57 -15.90 3.89
C GLU A 97 18.13 -16.16 4.34
N VAL A 98 17.34 -15.09 4.51
CA VAL A 98 15.90 -15.20 4.81
C VAL A 98 15.19 -15.75 3.58
N CYS A 99 14.64 -16.95 3.70
CA CYS A 99 13.89 -17.64 2.65
C CYS A 99 12.79 -16.72 2.06
N LEU A 100 12.54 -16.84 0.75
CA LEU A 100 11.63 -15.99 -0.02
C LEU A 100 10.23 -15.90 0.60
N GLU A 101 9.75 -16.99 1.18
CA GLU A 101 8.46 -17.17 1.80
C GLU A 101 8.31 -16.31 3.05
N LYS A 102 9.33 -16.33 3.92
CA LYS A 102 9.40 -15.50 5.12
C LYS A 102 9.40 -14.02 4.75
N ARG A 103 10.07 -13.66 3.66
CA ARG A 103 10.11 -12.29 3.13
C ARG A 103 8.74 -11.86 2.64
N VAL A 104 8.06 -12.68 1.84
CA VAL A 104 6.72 -12.36 1.33
C VAL A 104 5.71 -12.26 2.46
N TYR A 105 5.72 -13.18 3.41
CA TYR A 105 4.87 -13.10 4.60
C TYR A 105 5.09 -11.78 5.36
N TYR A 106 6.34 -11.46 5.69
CA TYR A 106 6.68 -10.23 6.40
C TYR A 106 6.19 -8.99 5.65
N ARG A 107 6.40 -8.93 4.34
CA ARG A 107 6.02 -7.79 3.51
C ARG A 107 4.51 -7.63 3.39
N LEU A 108 3.76 -8.74 3.30
CA LEU A 108 2.30 -8.73 3.33
C LEU A 108 1.75 -8.21 4.66
N ILE A 109 2.26 -8.73 5.79
CA ILE A 109 1.84 -8.26 7.11
C ILE A 109 2.26 -6.80 7.33
N SER A 110 3.46 -6.41 6.91
CA SER A 110 3.93 -5.03 7.01
C SER A 110 3.10 -4.08 6.14
N GLY A 111 2.72 -4.48 4.93
CA GLY A 111 1.87 -3.68 4.05
C GLY A 111 0.46 -3.54 4.61
N LEU A 112 -0.09 -4.62 5.17
CA LEU A 112 -1.37 -4.60 5.89
C LEU A 112 -1.34 -3.66 7.09
N HIS A 113 -0.36 -3.79 7.97
CA HIS A 113 -0.19 -2.93 9.14
C HIS A 113 -0.04 -1.45 8.76
N SER A 114 0.70 -1.20 7.67
CA SER A 114 0.86 0.14 7.13
C SER A 114 -0.44 0.68 6.54
N SER A 115 -1.22 -0.14 5.83
CA SER A 115 -2.55 0.21 5.30
C SER A 115 -3.51 0.62 6.43
N ILE A 116 -3.58 -0.16 7.51
CA ILE A 116 -4.41 0.16 8.69
C ILE A 116 -3.96 1.50 9.30
N SER A 117 -2.65 1.71 9.43
CA SER A 117 -2.10 2.96 9.96
C SER A 117 -2.43 4.17 9.08
N ILE A 118 -2.46 4.00 7.75
CA ILE A 118 -2.86 5.05 6.80
C ILE A 118 -4.33 5.43 7.01
N HIS A 119 -5.24 4.45 7.10
CA HIS A 119 -6.67 4.72 7.35
C HIS A 119 -6.91 5.42 8.69
N ILE A 120 -6.19 5.00 9.73
CA ILE A 120 -6.22 5.67 11.04
C ILE A 120 -5.84 7.14 10.92
N CYS A 121 -4.81 7.46 10.14
CA CYS A 121 -4.37 8.84 9.98
C CYS A 121 -5.29 9.63 9.04
N ASP A 122 -5.87 9.01 7.99
CA ASP A 122 -6.75 9.69 7.04
C ASP A 122 -8.13 10.03 7.62
N GLU A 123 -8.69 9.10 8.38
CA GLU A 123 -9.93 9.28 9.14
C GLU A 123 -9.61 9.39 10.64
N TRP A 124 -8.90 10.45 11.02
CA TRP A 124 -8.55 10.73 12.40
C TRP A 124 -9.65 11.55 13.10
N PHE A 125 -9.95 11.23 14.36
CA PHE A 125 -10.94 11.99 15.14
C PHE A 125 -10.27 13.12 15.92
N ASN A 126 -10.54 14.36 15.55
CA ASN A 126 -10.10 15.51 16.31
C ASN A 126 -11.03 15.74 17.52
N ARG A 127 -10.49 15.59 18.73
CA ARG A 127 -11.25 15.71 19.99
C ARG A 127 -11.66 17.14 20.33
N GLU A 128 -10.95 18.13 19.81
CA GLU A 128 -11.24 19.54 20.06
C GLU A 128 -12.38 20.03 19.18
N THR A 129 -12.41 19.60 17.91
CA THR A 129 -13.43 20.03 16.93
C THR A 129 -14.61 19.05 16.83
N GLY A 130 -14.44 17.80 17.24
CA GLY A 130 -15.44 16.74 17.09
C GLY A 130 -15.61 16.23 15.66
N VAL A 131 -14.67 16.54 14.76
CA VAL A 131 -14.75 16.23 13.33
C VAL A 131 -13.71 15.16 12.95
N TRP A 132 -14.06 14.34 11.96
CA TRP A 132 -13.14 13.39 11.33
C TRP A 132 -12.35 14.10 10.23
N GLU A 133 -11.03 14.11 10.33
CA GLU A 133 -10.16 14.81 9.39
C GLU A 133 -8.80 14.12 9.21
N PRO A 134 -8.07 14.41 8.11
CA PRO A 134 -6.74 13.86 7.91
C PRO A 134 -5.72 14.46 8.88
N ASN A 135 -4.96 13.60 9.55
CA ASN A 135 -3.91 13.99 10.48
C ASN A 135 -2.52 13.78 9.84
N LEU A 136 -1.89 14.87 9.39
CA LEU A 136 -0.59 14.81 8.72
C LEU A 136 0.52 14.31 9.66
N ASP A 137 0.53 14.76 10.92
CA ASP A 137 1.58 14.37 11.88
C ASP A 137 1.51 12.88 12.18
N CYS A 138 0.31 12.32 12.32
CA CYS A 138 0.08 10.88 12.40
C CYS A 138 0.71 10.17 11.20
N PHE A 139 0.41 10.63 9.99
CA PHE A 139 0.88 10.01 8.75
C PHE A 139 2.41 10.09 8.63
N VAL A 140 3.01 11.25 8.87
CA VAL A 140 4.47 11.44 8.78
C VAL A 140 5.20 10.56 9.79
N ASN A 141 4.75 10.52 11.04
CA ASN A 141 5.41 9.74 12.09
C ASN A 141 5.24 8.22 11.92
N ARG A 142 4.12 7.75 11.35
CA ARG A 142 3.86 6.32 11.20
C ARG A 142 4.27 5.74 9.85
N ILE A 143 4.21 6.53 8.79
CA ILE A 143 4.37 6.06 7.40
C ILE A 143 5.37 6.93 6.65
N GLY A 144 5.21 8.25 6.69
CA GLY A 144 5.99 9.17 5.87
C GLY A 144 7.50 9.15 6.13
N SER A 145 7.91 8.88 7.37
CA SER A 145 9.31 8.72 7.79
C SER A 145 9.87 7.31 7.58
N HIS A 146 9.06 6.40 7.06
CA HIS A 146 9.35 4.96 6.92
C HIS A 146 9.11 4.49 5.47
N PRO A 147 10.05 4.77 4.54
CA PRO A 147 9.92 4.42 3.13
C PRO A 147 9.63 2.92 2.90
N GLU A 148 10.21 2.04 3.70
CA GLU A 148 10.05 0.59 3.65
C GLU A 148 8.59 0.16 3.87
N ARG A 149 7.87 0.87 4.76
CA ARG A 149 6.44 0.61 5.03
C ARG A 149 5.60 0.95 3.82
N LEU A 150 5.90 2.08 3.18
CA LEU A 150 5.22 2.50 1.97
C LEU A 150 5.45 1.51 0.82
N GLN A 151 6.69 1.02 0.66
CA GLN A 151 7.00 -0.02 -0.32
C GLN A 151 6.18 -1.29 -0.10
N ASN A 152 6.02 -1.71 1.16
CA ASN A 152 5.24 -2.89 1.51
C ASN A 152 3.73 -2.73 1.23
N VAL A 153 3.18 -1.51 1.32
CA VAL A 153 1.81 -1.21 0.87
C VAL A 153 1.67 -1.43 -0.63
N TYR A 154 2.59 -0.89 -1.43
CA TYR A 154 2.58 -1.10 -2.90
C TYR A 154 2.76 -2.56 -3.27
N PHE A 155 3.66 -3.28 -2.60
CA PHE A 155 3.84 -4.71 -2.79
C PHE A 155 2.55 -5.49 -2.53
N THR A 156 1.89 -5.21 -1.40
CA THR A 156 0.64 -5.88 -1.01
C THR A 156 -0.48 -5.58 -2.01
N TYR A 157 -0.58 -4.32 -2.47
CA TYR A 157 -1.53 -3.93 -3.52
C TYR A 157 -1.26 -4.67 -4.84
N ALA A 158 0.00 -4.76 -5.27
CA ALA A 158 0.38 -5.46 -6.49
C ALA A 158 0.06 -6.96 -6.43
N LEU A 159 0.31 -7.61 -5.29
CA LEU A 159 -0.05 -9.01 -5.07
C LEU A 159 -1.57 -9.23 -5.14
N LEU A 160 -2.35 -8.37 -4.48
CA LEU A 160 -3.81 -8.42 -4.54
C LEU A 160 -4.35 -8.17 -5.95
N LEU A 161 -3.81 -7.16 -6.65
CA LEU A 161 -4.16 -6.85 -8.04
C LEU A 161 -3.93 -8.07 -8.93
N ARG A 162 -2.79 -8.75 -8.76
CA ARG A 162 -2.47 -9.95 -9.52
C ARG A 162 -3.42 -11.10 -9.20
N ALA A 163 -3.75 -11.32 -7.93
CA ALA A 163 -4.72 -12.35 -7.53
C ALA A 163 -6.12 -12.08 -8.10
N VAL A 164 -6.62 -10.83 -8.05
CA VAL A 164 -7.91 -10.45 -8.64
C VAL A 164 -7.91 -10.67 -10.16
N ASN A 165 -6.83 -10.29 -10.84
CA ASN A 165 -6.66 -10.54 -12.27
C ASN A 165 -6.71 -12.05 -12.61
N LYS A 166 -5.99 -12.87 -11.82
CA LYS A 166 -5.95 -14.33 -11.96
C LYS A 166 -7.29 -15.01 -11.69
N MET A 167 -8.06 -14.50 -10.73
CA MET A 167 -9.39 -15.03 -10.39
C MET A 167 -10.45 -14.74 -11.47
N GLY A 168 -10.14 -13.89 -12.46
CA GLY A 168 -11.08 -13.39 -13.44
C GLY A 168 -11.93 -14.46 -14.17
N PRO A 169 -11.31 -15.48 -14.79
CA PRO A 169 -12.04 -16.55 -15.49
C PRO A 169 -12.97 -17.36 -14.55
N TYR A 170 -12.55 -17.56 -13.30
CA TYR A 170 -13.37 -18.22 -12.28
C TYR A 170 -14.63 -17.39 -11.95
N LEU A 171 -14.45 -16.07 -11.79
CA LEU A 171 -15.55 -15.14 -11.46
C LEU A 171 -16.53 -14.90 -12.61
N GLU A 172 -16.19 -15.27 -13.84
CA GLU A 172 -17.12 -15.20 -14.99
C GLU A 172 -18.30 -16.15 -14.82
N HIS A 173 -18.04 -17.35 -14.30
CA HIS A 173 -19.04 -18.39 -14.09
C HIS A 173 -19.53 -18.46 -12.63
N TYR A 174 -18.98 -17.63 -11.74
CA TYR A 174 -19.38 -17.62 -10.34
C TYR A 174 -20.83 -17.12 -10.17
N PRO A 175 -21.69 -17.86 -9.45
CA PRO A 175 -23.07 -17.46 -9.25
C PRO A 175 -23.19 -16.44 -8.09
N PHE A 176 -23.08 -15.14 -8.40
CA PHE A 176 -23.50 -14.07 -7.49
C PHE A 176 -24.99 -14.23 -7.21
N LYS A 177 -25.36 -14.46 -5.93
CA LYS A 177 -26.75 -14.64 -5.48
C LYS A 177 -27.06 -13.68 -4.33
N THR A 178 -27.77 -12.59 -4.58
CA THR A 178 -28.22 -11.61 -3.58
C THR A 178 -29.68 -11.79 -3.21
N GLY A 179 -30.43 -12.55 -4.02
CA GLY A 179 -31.89 -12.67 -3.94
C GLY A 179 -32.62 -11.82 -4.98
N SER A 180 -31.88 -11.04 -5.79
CA SER A 180 -32.41 -10.20 -6.87
C SER A 180 -31.60 -10.43 -8.16
N ASP A 181 -32.24 -11.01 -9.18
CA ASP A 181 -31.57 -11.30 -10.47
C ASP A 181 -31.00 -10.04 -11.13
N LYS A 182 -31.63 -8.88 -10.91
CA LYS A 182 -31.16 -7.59 -11.41
C LYS A 182 -29.86 -7.17 -10.74
N GLU A 183 -29.78 -7.27 -9.42
CA GLU A 183 -28.57 -6.94 -8.65
C GLU A 183 -27.45 -7.92 -8.97
N ASP A 184 -27.77 -9.21 -9.10
CA ASP A 184 -26.80 -10.25 -9.45
C ASP A 184 -26.19 -10.01 -10.84
N ALA A 185 -26.99 -9.55 -11.81
CA ALA A 185 -26.49 -9.15 -13.12
C ALA A 185 -25.58 -7.91 -13.06
N VAL A 186 -25.94 -6.91 -12.26
CA VAL A 186 -25.14 -5.69 -12.06
C VAL A 186 -23.79 -6.02 -11.40
N VAL A 187 -23.81 -6.80 -10.32
CA VAL A 187 -22.59 -7.22 -9.62
C VAL A 187 -21.67 -8.00 -10.55
N ARG A 188 -22.21 -8.95 -11.31
CA ARG A 188 -21.42 -9.69 -12.31
C ARG A 188 -20.76 -8.76 -13.31
N HIS A 189 -21.50 -7.78 -13.84
CA HIS A 189 -20.97 -6.83 -14.80
C HIS A 189 -19.86 -5.95 -14.21
N GLN A 190 -20.07 -5.38 -13.02
CA GLN A 190 -19.10 -4.54 -12.33
C GLN A 190 -17.81 -5.28 -11.97
N VAL A 191 -17.93 -6.53 -11.50
CA VAL A 191 -16.77 -7.39 -11.21
C VAL A 191 -15.98 -7.66 -12.48
N GLN A 192 -16.65 -7.96 -13.59
CA GLN A 192 -15.99 -8.18 -14.87
C GLN A 192 -15.30 -6.94 -15.41
N ASP A 193 -15.90 -5.76 -15.27
CA ASP A 193 -15.27 -4.51 -15.69
C ASP A 193 -14.04 -4.16 -14.83
N LEU A 194 -14.12 -4.41 -13.52
CA LEU A 194 -12.97 -4.31 -12.63
C LEU A 194 -11.85 -5.26 -13.06
N ILE A 195 -12.14 -6.55 -13.30
CA ILE A 195 -11.16 -7.53 -13.78
C ILE A 195 -10.53 -7.08 -15.10
N LYS A 196 -11.32 -6.62 -16.07
CA LYS A 196 -10.81 -6.09 -17.35
C LYS A 196 -9.85 -4.93 -17.11
N SER A 197 -10.18 -4.00 -16.21
CA SER A 197 -9.29 -2.88 -15.90
C SER A 197 -7.92 -3.34 -15.38
N THR A 198 -7.87 -4.45 -14.62
CA THR A 198 -6.61 -5.00 -14.11
C THR A 198 -5.68 -5.55 -15.21
N THR A 199 -6.23 -6.01 -16.35
CA THR A 199 -5.44 -6.55 -17.48
C THR A 199 -4.58 -5.50 -18.17
N SER A 200 -4.91 -4.21 -18.01
CA SER A 200 -4.13 -3.10 -18.54
C SER A 200 -2.78 -2.92 -17.82
N CYS A 201 -2.64 -3.48 -16.61
CA CYS A 201 -1.42 -3.41 -15.83
C CYS A 201 -0.43 -4.50 -16.29
N PRO A 202 0.89 -4.22 -16.33
CA PRO A 202 1.87 -5.28 -16.55
C PRO A 202 1.75 -6.37 -15.48
N PRO A 203 2.14 -7.61 -15.80
CA PRO A 203 2.37 -8.60 -14.75
C PRO A 203 3.41 -8.02 -13.77
N THR A 204 2.99 -7.88 -12.51
CA THR A 204 3.80 -7.28 -11.44
C THR A 204 4.66 -8.30 -10.71
N PHE A 205 4.45 -9.59 -10.98
CA PHE A 205 5.03 -10.71 -10.25
C PHE A 205 5.10 -11.93 -11.18
N ASP A 206 6.21 -12.66 -11.16
CA ASP A 206 6.36 -13.94 -11.85
C ASP A 206 6.04 -15.07 -10.86
N GLU A 207 4.88 -15.71 -11.01
CA GLU A 207 4.44 -16.76 -10.08
C GLU A 207 5.38 -17.95 -10.05
N LYS A 208 6.00 -18.23 -11.19
CA LYS A 208 6.90 -19.37 -11.35
C LYS A 208 8.17 -19.18 -10.53
N SER A 209 8.64 -17.95 -10.33
CA SER A 209 9.86 -17.74 -9.54
C SER A 209 9.67 -18.02 -8.05
N MET A 210 8.44 -17.95 -7.53
CA MET A 210 8.14 -18.13 -6.10
C MET A 210 7.46 -19.46 -5.77
N PHE A 211 6.74 -20.07 -6.72
CA PHE A 211 5.82 -21.15 -6.42
C PHE A 211 6.01 -22.41 -7.28
N ASN A 212 7.21 -22.63 -7.83
CA ASN A 212 7.49 -23.84 -8.61
C ASN A 212 7.83 -25.06 -7.71
N GLY A 213 7.42 -26.24 -8.16
CA GLY A 213 7.95 -27.53 -7.69
C GLY A 213 7.07 -28.24 -6.65
N PRO A 214 7.42 -29.49 -6.27
CA PRO A 214 6.67 -30.25 -5.26
C PRO A 214 6.66 -29.57 -3.88
N GLU A 215 7.63 -28.71 -3.59
CA GLU A 215 7.72 -27.90 -2.36
C GLU A 215 6.63 -26.83 -2.29
N ALA A 216 6.09 -26.37 -3.43
CA ALA A 216 5.06 -25.35 -3.48
C ALA A 216 3.75 -25.77 -2.81
N GLN A 217 3.42 -27.07 -2.83
CA GLN A 217 2.22 -27.59 -2.15
C GLN A 217 2.37 -27.55 -0.62
N ILE A 218 3.57 -27.84 -0.10
CA ILE A 218 3.87 -27.71 1.33
C ILE A 218 3.80 -26.22 1.71
N LEU A 219 4.37 -25.35 0.88
CA LEU A 219 4.36 -23.91 1.11
C LEU A 219 2.95 -23.32 1.12
N LYS A 220 2.10 -23.73 0.18
CA LYS A 220 0.67 -23.37 0.13
C LYS A 220 -0.02 -23.75 1.45
N GLN A 221 0.28 -24.92 1.99
CA GLN A 221 -0.25 -25.38 3.27
C GLN A 221 0.27 -24.54 4.44
N GLU A 222 1.57 -24.24 4.48
CA GLU A 222 2.18 -23.41 5.53
C GLU A 222 1.60 -22.00 5.54
N PHE A 223 1.50 -21.33 4.38
CA PHE A 223 0.84 -20.02 4.28
C PHE A 223 -0.59 -20.07 4.79
N ARG A 224 -1.36 -21.09 4.39
CA ARG A 224 -2.74 -21.27 4.84
C ARG A 224 -2.80 -21.41 6.37
N ASP A 225 -1.91 -22.19 6.96
CA ASP A 225 -1.89 -22.42 8.42
C ASP A 225 -1.47 -21.14 9.17
N HIS A 226 -0.48 -20.40 8.68
CA HIS A 226 -0.09 -19.10 9.25
C HIS A 226 -1.23 -18.09 9.19
N PHE A 227 -1.91 -17.91 8.05
CA PHE A 227 -3.04 -16.98 7.95
C PHE A 227 -4.24 -17.43 8.81
N ARG A 228 -4.43 -18.74 9.02
CA ARG A 228 -5.42 -19.25 9.98
C ARG A 228 -5.06 -18.91 11.42
N ASN A 229 -3.79 -19.01 11.80
CA ASN A 229 -3.31 -18.60 13.12
C ASN A 229 -3.44 -17.10 13.32
N VAL A 230 -3.10 -16.29 12.32
CA VAL A 230 -3.33 -14.83 12.36
C VAL A 230 -4.81 -14.52 12.57
N SER A 231 -5.72 -15.23 11.89
CA SER A 231 -7.16 -15.07 12.10
C SER A 231 -7.60 -15.39 13.55
N ARG A 232 -6.96 -16.38 14.20
CA ARG A 232 -7.17 -16.68 15.63
C ARG A 232 -6.58 -15.60 16.52
N ILE A 233 -5.42 -15.05 16.19
CA ILE A 233 -4.83 -13.91 16.93
C ILE A 233 -5.76 -12.68 16.87
N MET A 234 -6.44 -12.46 15.74
CA MET A 234 -7.43 -11.38 15.62
C MET A 234 -8.59 -11.53 16.61
N ASP A 235 -8.89 -12.73 17.11
CA ASP A 235 -9.89 -12.92 18.18
C ASP A 235 -9.49 -12.31 19.53
N CYS A 236 -8.20 -12.03 19.73
CA CYS A 236 -7.67 -11.38 20.91
C CYS A 236 -7.71 -9.84 20.83
N VAL A 237 -8.19 -9.26 19.72
CA VAL A 237 -8.27 -7.81 19.54
C VAL A 237 -9.50 -7.27 20.26
N GLY A 238 -9.27 -6.45 21.30
CA GLY A 238 -10.36 -5.86 22.11
C GLY A 238 -11.18 -4.76 21.42
N CYS A 239 -10.71 -4.24 20.29
CA CYS A 239 -11.44 -3.28 19.47
C CYS A 239 -12.29 -4.01 18.41
N GLU A 240 -13.61 -3.89 18.47
CA GLU A 240 -14.53 -4.63 17.58
C GLU A 240 -14.34 -4.28 16.10
N LYS A 241 -14.29 -2.98 15.75
CA LYS A 241 -14.03 -2.56 14.37
C LYS A 241 -12.65 -3.01 13.88
N CYS A 242 -11.64 -2.94 14.74
CA CYS A 242 -10.29 -3.39 14.41
C CYS A 242 -10.24 -4.90 14.18
N ARG A 243 -10.98 -5.68 14.98
CA ARG A 243 -11.13 -7.13 14.81
C ARG A 243 -11.87 -7.47 13.52
N LEU A 244 -12.95 -6.74 13.21
CA LEU A 244 -13.71 -6.90 11.98
C LEU A 244 -12.81 -6.73 10.74
N TRP A 245 -12.15 -5.58 10.64
CA TRP A 245 -11.28 -5.29 9.49
C TRP A 245 -10.01 -6.15 9.49
N GLY A 246 -9.41 -6.41 10.65
CA GLY A 246 -8.28 -7.31 10.78
C GLY A 246 -8.58 -8.72 10.28
N LYS A 247 -9.75 -9.28 10.63
CA LYS A 247 -10.19 -10.58 10.09
C LYS A 247 -10.49 -10.51 8.59
N LEU A 248 -11.21 -9.49 8.15
CA LEU A 248 -11.54 -9.33 6.74
C LEU A 248 -10.27 -9.27 5.88
N GLN A 249 -9.30 -8.43 6.28
CA GLN A 249 -8.09 -8.21 5.51
C GLN A 249 -7.15 -9.41 5.53
N THR A 250 -7.05 -10.11 6.67
CA THR A 250 -6.23 -11.32 6.77
C THR A 250 -6.79 -12.49 5.97
N VAL A 251 -8.12 -12.66 5.96
CA VAL A 251 -8.77 -13.63 5.07
C VAL A 251 -8.56 -13.23 3.61
N GLY A 252 -8.72 -11.95 3.25
CA GLY A 252 -8.52 -11.50 1.88
C GLY A 252 -7.10 -11.74 1.35
N LEU A 253 -6.07 -11.51 2.19
CA LEU A 253 -4.69 -11.86 1.85
C LEU A 253 -4.48 -13.37 1.70
N GLY A 254 -5.06 -14.18 2.59
CA GLY A 254 -5.03 -15.64 2.48
C GLY A 254 -5.72 -16.14 1.21
N THR A 255 -6.87 -15.57 0.85
CA THR A 255 -7.58 -15.86 -0.40
C THR A 255 -6.77 -15.47 -1.62
N ALA A 256 -6.08 -14.31 -1.58
CA ALA A 256 -5.21 -13.88 -2.67
C ALA A 256 -4.09 -14.89 -2.93
N LEU A 257 -3.42 -15.35 -1.86
CA LEU A 257 -2.40 -16.39 -1.96
C LEU A 257 -3.00 -17.70 -2.47
N LYS A 258 -4.17 -18.12 -1.96
CA LYS A 258 -4.89 -19.32 -2.43
C LYS A 258 -5.16 -19.26 -3.93
N VAL A 259 -5.56 -18.11 -4.48
CA VAL A 259 -5.72 -17.93 -5.94
C VAL A 259 -4.40 -18.13 -6.65
N LEU A 260 -3.33 -17.46 -6.20
CA LEU A 260 -2.01 -17.53 -6.85
C LEU A 260 -1.45 -18.97 -6.86
N PHE A 261 -1.67 -19.74 -5.78
CA PHE A 261 -1.26 -21.14 -5.67
C PHE A 261 -2.14 -22.15 -6.42
N SER A 262 -3.39 -21.82 -6.73
CA SER A 262 -4.33 -22.77 -7.36
C SER A 262 -4.19 -22.83 -8.89
N TYR A 263 -3.41 -21.90 -9.46
CA TYR A 263 -3.19 -21.82 -10.91
C TYR A 263 -2.28 -22.92 -11.46
N GLU A 264 -1.25 -23.33 -10.72
CA GLU A 264 -0.36 -24.40 -11.19
C GLU A 264 -1.06 -25.75 -11.29
N ASP A 265 -2.07 -25.97 -10.45
CA ASP A 265 -2.81 -27.24 -10.40
C ASP A 265 -3.92 -27.33 -11.47
N ASN A 266 -4.09 -26.32 -12.34
CA ASN A 266 -5.27 -26.14 -13.22
C ASN A 266 -6.63 -26.18 -12.48
N THR A 267 -6.63 -26.05 -11.15
CA THR A 267 -7.83 -26.17 -10.31
C THR A 267 -8.75 -24.96 -10.34
N LEU A 268 -8.30 -23.83 -10.93
CA LEU A 268 -9.08 -22.59 -11.11
C LEU A 268 -10.13 -22.71 -12.23
N ASP A 269 -10.87 -23.81 -12.25
CA ASP A 269 -11.98 -24.05 -13.16
C ASP A 269 -13.29 -24.03 -12.35
N PRO A 270 -14.20 -23.07 -12.61
CA PRO A 270 -15.48 -22.98 -11.92
C PRO A 270 -16.45 -24.11 -12.28
N ILE A 271 -16.21 -24.86 -13.35
CA ILE A 271 -16.99 -26.03 -13.77
C ILE A 271 -16.47 -27.27 -13.04
N GLU A 272 -15.14 -27.47 -12.99
CA GLU A 272 -14.56 -28.63 -12.29
C GLU A 272 -14.58 -28.47 -10.77
N ASN A 273 -14.37 -27.24 -10.26
CA ASN A 273 -14.28 -26.93 -8.84
C ASN A 273 -15.18 -25.73 -8.46
N PRO A 274 -16.52 -25.84 -8.57
CA PRO A 274 -17.45 -24.73 -8.33
C PRO A 274 -17.42 -24.18 -6.89
N ASP A 275 -17.02 -25.02 -5.93
CA ASP A 275 -16.94 -24.70 -4.50
C ASP A 275 -15.50 -24.40 -4.05
N LEU A 276 -14.59 -24.06 -4.98
CA LEU A 276 -13.20 -23.77 -4.63
C LEU A 276 -13.07 -22.56 -3.69
N PHE A 277 -13.92 -21.54 -3.88
CA PHE A 277 -13.95 -20.33 -3.04
C PHE A 277 -15.31 -20.11 -2.40
N GLU A 278 -15.31 -19.91 -1.10
CA GLU A 278 -16.50 -19.48 -0.37
C GLU A 278 -16.86 -18.03 -0.70
N ARG A 279 -18.14 -17.67 -0.52
CA ARG A 279 -18.59 -16.27 -0.66
C ARG A 279 -17.81 -15.33 0.27
N SER A 280 -17.52 -15.78 1.49
CA SER A 280 -16.77 -15.03 2.51
C SER A 280 -15.36 -14.68 2.02
N GLU A 281 -14.68 -15.62 1.36
CA GLU A 281 -13.34 -15.44 0.77
C GLU A 281 -13.37 -14.40 -0.36
N ILE A 282 -14.35 -14.49 -1.27
CA ILE A 282 -14.49 -13.53 -2.38
C ILE A 282 -14.78 -12.12 -1.85
N VAL A 283 -15.71 -12.00 -0.90
CA VAL A 283 -16.04 -10.70 -0.26
C VAL A 283 -14.80 -10.13 0.44
N ALA A 284 -14.05 -10.96 1.18
CA ALA A 284 -12.85 -10.55 1.86
C ALA A 284 -11.76 -10.06 0.88
N LEU A 285 -11.53 -10.79 -0.23
CA LEU A 285 -10.56 -10.42 -1.26
C LEU A 285 -10.84 -9.03 -1.84
N PHE A 286 -12.05 -8.79 -2.32
CA PHE A 286 -12.41 -7.50 -2.93
C PHE A 286 -12.38 -6.34 -1.93
N ASN A 287 -12.88 -6.55 -0.71
CA ASN A 287 -12.84 -5.50 0.31
C ASN A 287 -11.41 -5.20 0.77
N THR A 288 -10.53 -6.21 0.87
CA THR A 288 -9.11 -6.02 1.17
C THR A 288 -8.42 -5.25 0.05
N PHE A 289 -8.67 -5.62 -1.20
CA PHE A 289 -8.15 -4.91 -2.37
C PHE A 289 -8.62 -3.45 -2.38
N ASN A 290 -9.88 -3.19 -2.07
CA ASN A 290 -10.41 -1.83 -1.95
C ASN A 290 -9.73 -1.02 -0.82
N ARG A 291 -9.53 -1.61 0.37
CA ARG A 291 -8.80 -0.94 1.46
C ARG A 291 -7.39 -0.54 1.02
N LEU A 292 -6.64 -1.44 0.37
CA LEU A 292 -5.32 -1.10 -0.13
C LEU A 292 -5.36 -0.01 -1.21
N SER A 293 -6.38 -0.01 -2.09
CA SER A 293 -6.62 1.07 -3.06
C SER A 293 -6.85 2.43 -2.38
N GLU A 294 -7.69 2.47 -1.35
CA GLU A 294 -7.94 3.68 -0.56
C GLU A 294 -6.69 4.15 0.18
N SER A 295 -5.88 3.23 0.72
CA SER A 295 -4.57 3.56 1.29
C SER A 295 -3.66 4.28 0.28
N LEU A 296 -3.60 3.82 -0.97
CA LEU A 296 -2.83 4.47 -2.03
C LEU A 296 -3.38 5.87 -2.37
N HIS A 297 -4.70 6.02 -2.40
CA HIS A 297 -5.33 7.32 -2.59
C HIS A 297 -5.00 8.29 -1.42
N ALA A 298 -5.09 7.80 -0.18
CA ALA A 298 -4.75 8.56 1.02
C ALA A 298 -3.27 8.98 1.04
N ILE A 299 -2.35 8.13 0.60
CA ILE A 299 -0.92 8.50 0.43
C ILE A 299 -0.79 9.72 -0.48
N GLN A 300 -1.50 9.75 -1.62
CA GLN A 300 -1.45 10.89 -2.55
C GLN A 300 -2.07 12.16 -1.94
N LYS A 301 -3.17 12.01 -1.19
CA LYS A 301 -3.80 13.08 -0.43
C LYS A 301 -2.84 13.68 0.59
N PHE A 302 -2.18 12.85 1.41
CA PHE A 302 -1.20 13.31 2.41
C PHE A 302 0.02 13.98 1.79
N ARG A 303 0.53 13.48 0.65
CA ARG A 303 1.59 14.16 -0.10
C ARG A 303 1.19 15.56 -0.51
N THR A 304 -0.03 15.72 -1.00
CA THR A 304 -0.58 17.03 -1.38
C THR A 304 -0.68 17.95 -0.17
N ILE A 305 -1.15 17.44 0.98
CA ILE A 305 -1.23 18.21 2.24
C ILE A 305 0.17 18.64 2.69
N TYR A 306 1.13 17.71 2.70
CA TYR A 306 2.52 17.98 3.08
C TYR A 306 3.16 19.05 2.18
N MET A 307 3.02 18.93 0.86
CA MET A 307 3.56 19.90 -0.09
C MET A 307 2.94 21.29 0.11
N LYS A 308 1.64 21.38 0.41
CA LYS A 308 0.97 22.66 0.70
C LYS A 308 1.46 23.30 2.00
N GLN A 309 1.75 22.51 3.04
CA GLN A 309 2.22 23.02 4.33
C GLN A 309 3.72 23.39 4.32
N MET A 310 4.53 22.66 3.54
CA MET A 310 5.98 22.88 3.42
C MET A 310 6.35 23.86 2.30
N ALA A 311 5.40 24.25 1.44
CA ALA A 311 5.63 25.31 0.47
C ALA A 311 5.99 26.61 1.22
N PRO A 312 7.09 27.30 0.86
CA PRO A 312 7.49 28.53 1.52
C PRO A 312 6.36 29.56 1.42
N LYS A 313 5.82 30.00 2.56
CA LYS A 313 4.82 31.10 2.63
C LYS A 313 5.36 32.41 2.01
N GLU A 314 6.67 32.54 1.84
CA GLU A 314 7.37 33.73 1.34
C GLU A 314 7.14 34.03 -0.15
N ILE A 315 6.93 32.99 -0.99
CA ILE A 315 6.74 33.20 -2.44
C ILE A 315 5.39 33.89 -2.70
N SER A 316 4.38 33.67 -1.86
CA SER A 316 3.08 34.32 -1.95
C SER A 316 3.16 35.84 -1.72
N GLY A 317 3.98 36.28 -0.77
CA GLY A 317 4.19 37.71 -0.48
C GLY A 317 4.90 38.43 -1.61
N TYR A 318 6.00 37.85 -2.11
CA TYR A 318 6.78 38.42 -3.21
C TYR A 318 5.98 38.49 -4.52
N LYS A 319 5.24 37.42 -4.86
CA LYS A 319 4.41 37.38 -6.08
C LYS A 319 3.25 38.38 -6.02
N ARG A 320 2.68 38.60 -4.82
CA ARG A 320 1.62 39.60 -4.59
C ARG A 320 2.15 41.04 -4.66
N ILE A 321 3.36 41.30 -4.16
CA ILE A 321 4.04 42.61 -4.29
C ILE A 321 4.41 42.87 -5.76
N LEU A 322 4.98 41.89 -6.45
CA LEU A 322 5.31 41.98 -7.87
C LEU A 322 4.07 42.29 -8.72
N ASN A 323 2.96 41.59 -8.52
CA ASN A 323 1.70 41.86 -9.24
C ASN A 323 1.12 43.27 -8.97
N HIS A 324 1.44 43.88 -7.82
CA HIS A 324 1.01 45.25 -7.52
C HIS A 324 1.92 46.31 -8.15
N ILE A 325 3.21 46.01 -8.29
CA ILE A 325 4.22 46.91 -8.86
C ILE A 325 4.24 46.84 -10.40
N GLU A 326 3.88 45.69 -10.98
CA GLU A 326 3.84 45.44 -12.42
C GLU A 326 3.10 46.53 -13.24
N PRO A 327 1.85 46.93 -12.92
CA PRO A 327 1.15 47.95 -13.69
C PRO A 327 1.82 49.32 -13.59
N PHE A 328 2.45 49.64 -12.46
CA PHE A 328 3.15 50.91 -12.26
C PHE A 328 4.44 50.97 -13.10
N VAL A 329 5.23 49.90 -13.07
CA VAL A 329 6.49 49.79 -13.83
C VAL A 329 6.23 49.80 -15.34
N LYS A 330 5.21 49.06 -15.82
CA LYS A 330 4.81 49.08 -17.24
C LYS A 330 4.34 50.48 -17.68
N LYS A 331 3.59 51.19 -16.83
CA LYS A 331 3.14 52.56 -17.11
C LYS A 331 4.31 53.55 -17.17
N SER A 332 5.24 53.50 -16.22
CA SER A 332 6.43 54.36 -16.21
C SER A 332 7.35 54.11 -17.42
N LEU A 333 7.53 52.85 -17.82
CA LEU A 333 8.28 52.51 -19.03
C LEU A 333 7.61 53.04 -20.31
N SER A 334 6.29 52.97 -20.40
CA SER A 334 5.55 53.53 -21.54
C SER A 334 5.66 55.07 -21.62
N GLN A 335 5.68 55.75 -20.46
CA GLN A 335 5.88 57.19 -20.39
C GLN A 335 7.30 57.60 -20.78
N LEU A 336 8.33 56.88 -20.30
CA LEU A 336 9.72 57.14 -20.69
C LEU A 336 9.94 56.96 -22.20
N LYS A 337 9.30 55.95 -22.81
CA LYS A 337 9.30 55.79 -24.28
C LYS A 337 8.60 56.93 -25.00
N SER A 338 7.49 57.45 -24.46
CA SER A 338 6.79 58.61 -25.03
C SER A 338 7.62 59.90 -24.98
N TRP A 339 8.58 59.98 -24.06
CA TRP A 339 9.50 61.11 -23.92
C TRP A 339 10.83 60.92 -24.69
N ASN A 340 10.94 59.88 -25.51
CA ASN A 340 12.15 59.55 -26.28
C ASN A 340 13.41 59.37 -25.42
N ILE A 341 13.25 58.98 -24.14
CA ILE A 341 14.36 58.71 -23.24
C ILE A 341 14.83 57.27 -23.48
N PRO A 342 16.10 57.03 -23.84
CA PRO A 342 16.60 55.69 -24.12
C PRO A 342 16.65 54.86 -22.84
N VAL A 343 15.90 53.75 -22.82
CA VAL A 343 15.93 52.77 -21.73
C VAL A 343 16.94 51.68 -22.06
N PRO A 344 17.90 51.37 -21.18
CA PRO A 344 18.84 50.26 -21.39
C PRO A 344 18.12 48.92 -21.59
N ARG A 345 18.56 48.14 -22.59
CA ARG A 345 17.95 46.83 -22.95
C ARG A 345 17.86 45.84 -21.79
N TYR A 346 18.77 45.90 -20.83
CA TYR A 346 18.74 45.03 -19.65
C TYR A 346 17.53 45.30 -18.73
N ILE A 347 17.04 46.54 -18.69
CA ILE A 347 15.85 46.91 -17.90
C ILE A 347 14.59 46.40 -18.59
N GLU A 348 14.54 46.46 -19.92
CA GLU A 348 13.43 45.88 -20.69
C GLU A 348 13.36 44.36 -20.54
N SER A 349 14.50 43.66 -20.57
CA SER A 349 14.52 42.21 -20.36
C SER A 349 14.14 41.84 -18.92
N LEU A 350 14.66 42.55 -17.91
CA LEU A 350 14.31 42.32 -16.50
C LEU A 350 12.80 42.46 -16.23
N VAL A 351 12.14 43.45 -16.83
CA VAL A 351 10.69 43.64 -16.67
C VAL A 351 9.90 42.60 -17.46
N THR A 352 10.41 42.10 -18.57
CA THR A 352 9.71 41.07 -19.35
C THR A 352 9.82 39.68 -18.70
N ASP A 353 10.98 39.37 -18.11
CA ASP A 353 11.29 38.07 -17.50
C ASP A 353 10.79 37.95 -16.05
N ALA A 354 10.76 39.04 -15.27
CA ALA A 354 10.36 39.02 -13.85
C ALA A 354 8.85 38.89 -13.61
N PHE A 355 8.01 39.11 -14.63
CA PHE A 355 6.54 39.07 -14.52
C PHE A 355 5.89 37.92 -15.31
N THR A 356 6.69 37.06 -15.97
CA THR A 356 6.18 35.94 -16.80
C THR A 356 6.42 34.54 -16.19
N ASN A 357 7.24 34.41 -15.14
CA ASN A 357 7.44 33.20 -14.32
C ASN A 357 6.96 33.43 -12.87
#